data_AF-A0A7C1AKS1-F1
#
_entry.id   AF-A0A7C1AKS1-F1
#
_cell.length_a   1.000
_cell.length_b   1.000
_cell.length_c   1.000
_cell.angle_alpha   90.00
_cell.angle_beta   90.00
_cell.angle_gamma   90.00
#
_symmetry.space_group_name_H-M   'P 1'
#
loop_
_entity.id
_entity.type
_entity.pdbx_description
1 polymer ?
#
loop_
_entity_poly.entity_id
_entity_poly.type
_entity_poly.pdbx_seq_one_letter_code
_entity_poly.pdbx_strand_id
1 'polypeptide(L)'
;MKYKRSSVINVIKKKITGFSTDRGFTLLEILFVIMIIAVLAAVILPRAFEAKINAKNSSLKESCTELASFASQWAQQAINSQDDNSTALLSDYFATLTGQNQTDGREDWNSSVWIADDQNPSNWKRDNPITPSGRAEDLNLCVEDILASANKGLRNPFNGTNLFSSATNYPPGAGHPVTGAVACAGHGAPENTVLFALLYQGSASNTYGLTDPDAFYAGQESTSVQGLRNGVFLARMKH
;
A
#
# COMPACT_ATOMS: atom_id res chain seq x y z
N MET A 1 34.54 57.77 -59.39
CA MET A 1 34.94 57.33 -58.04
C MET A 1 34.30 55.96 -57.76
N LYS A 2 34.98 54.86 -58.09
CA LYS A 2 34.41 53.48 -58.02
C LYS A 2 34.88 52.79 -56.74
N TYR A 3 33.92 52.36 -55.92
CA TYR A 3 34.12 51.85 -54.56
C TYR A 3 34.74 50.44 -54.52
N LYS A 4 35.82 50.35 -53.73
CA LYS A 4 36.61 49.16 -53.33
C LYS A 4 35.84 48.28 -52.33
N ARG A 5 34.65 47.77 -52.68
CA ARG A 5 33.79 46.93 -51.80
C ARG A 5 33.91 45.42 -52.03
N SER A 6 34.68 44.95 -53.01
CA SER A 6 34.78 43.52 -53.35
C SER A 6 35.67 42.70 -52.39
N SER A 7 36.67 43.32 -51.76
CA SER A 7 37.70 42.58 -51.01
C SER A 7 37.23 42.06 -49.63
N VAL A 8 36.34 42.80 -48.94
CA VAL A 8 35.93 42.46 -47.57
C VAL A 8 35.01 41.23 -47.51
N ILE A 9 34.20 41.01 -48.56
CA ILE A 9 33.24 39.90 -48.61
C ILE A 9 33.96 38.54 -48.75
N ASN A 10 35.11 38.49 -49.44
CA ASN A 10 35.88 37.26 -49.59
C ASN A 10 36.64 36.87 -48.32
N VAL A 11 37.01 37.84 -47.47
CA VAL A 11 37.68 37.57 -46.18
C VAL A 11 36.70 36.97 -45.16
N ILE A 12 35.42 37.37 -45.19
CA ILE A 12 34.39 36.83 -44.29
C ILE A 12 33.97 35.42 -44.70
N LYS A 13 33.84 35.12 -46.01
CA LYS A 13 33.51 33.77 -46.49
C LYS A 13 34.56 32.72 -46.11
N LYS A 14 35.85 33.10 -46.02
CA LYS A 14 36.94 32.17 -45.71
C LYS A 14 36.99 31.73 -44.24
N LYS A 15 36.28 32.42 -43.33
CA LYS A 15 36.35 32.15 -41.88
C LYS A 15 35.23 31.27 -41.33
N ILE A 16 34.25 30.89 -42.16
CA ILE A 16 33.09 30.06 -41.76
C ILE A 16 33.26 28.58 -42.16
N THR A 17 34.20 28.25 -43.03
CA THR A 17 34.41 26.88 -43.54
C THR A 17 35.44 26.09 -42.73
N GLY A 18 35.30 26.09 -41.40
CA GLY A 18 36.30 25.58 -40.45
C GLY A 18 35.83 24.43 -39.56
N PHE A 19 34.76 23.70 -39.91
CA PHE A 19 34.48 22.39 -39.32
C PHE A 19 34.69 21.32 -40.39
N SER A 20 35.92 20.81 -40.47
CA SER A 20 36.25 19.60 -41.25
C SER A 20 35.50 18.41 -40.66
N THR A 21 34.38 18.05 -41.27
CA THR A 21 33.60 16.83 -41.02
C THR A 21 34.19 15.65 -41.79
N ASP A 22 35.31 15.08 -41.34
CA ASP A 22 35.91 13.93 -42.05
C ASP A 22 36.51 12.88 -41.11
N ARG A 23 35.71 12.39 -40.17
CA ARG A 23 35.82 11.01 -39.67
C ARG A 23 34.40 10.49 -39.43
N GLY A 24 33.82 9.87 -40.44
CA GLY A 24 32.55 9.15 -40.29
C GLY A 24 32.72 8.01 -39.30
N PHE A 25 31.78 7.86 -38.37
CA PHE A 25 31.71 6.70 -37.48
C PHE A 25 31.70 5.43 -38.32
N THR A 26 32.58 4.49 -37.99
CA THR A 26 32.60 3.21 -38.69
C THR A 26 31.37 2.37 -38.29
N LEU A 27 30.87 1.53 -39.19
CA LEU A 27 29.76 0.61 -38.89
C LEU A 27 30.10 -0.29 -37.70
N LEU A 28 31.38 -0.69 -37.59
CA LEU A 28 31.88 -1.52 -36.50
C LEU A 28 31.89 -0.78 -35.15
N GLU A 29 32.20 0.52 -35.12
CA GLU A 29 32.08 1.32 -33.89
C GLU A 29 30.65 1.40 -33.39
N ILE A 30 29.70 1.65 -34.29
CA ILE A 30 28.28 1.69 -33.90
C ILE A 30 27.84 0.30 -33.41
N LEU A 31 28.26 -0.77 -34.09
CA LEU A 31 27.95 -2.15 -33.70
C LEU A 31 28.46 -2.50 -32.30
N PHE A 32 29.70 -2.13 -31.98
CA PHE A 32 30.29 -2.44 -30.68
C PHE A 32 29.66 -1.61 -29.55
N VAL A 33 29.34 -0.33 -29.82
CA VAL A 33 28.66 0.54 -28.85
C VAL A 33 27.27 -0.02 -28.51
N ILE A 34 26.47 -0.39 -29.51
CA ILE A 34 25.13 -0.96 -29.25
C ILE A 34 25.23 -2.32 -28.55
N MET A 35 26.26 -3.12 -28.85
CA MET A 35 26.50 -4.39 -28.16
C MET A 35 26.78 -4.17 -26.67
N ILE A 36 27.66 -3.23 -26.32
CA ILE A 36 27.96 -2.92 -24.91
C ILE A 36 26.70 -2.39 -24.22
N ILE A 37 25.96 -1.47 -24.85
CA ILE A 37 24.70 -0.95 -24.28
C ILE A 37 23.69 -2.07 -24.06
N ALA A 38 23.56 -3.01 -25.00
CA ALA A 38 22.65 -4.15 -24.87
C ALA A 38 23.02 -5.05 -23.68
N VAL A 39 24.31 -5.36 -23.50
CA VAL A 39 24.79 -6.14 -22.35
C VAL A 39 24.56 -5.41 -21.03
N LEU A 40 24.84 -4.10 -20.98
CA LEU A 40 24.59 -3.29 -19.78
C LEU A 40 23.10 -3.21 -19.44
N ALA A 41 22.24 -2.98 -20.43
CA ALA A 41 20.80 -2.90 -20.26
C ALA A 41 20.23 -4.22 -19.72
N ALA A 42 20.71 -5.37 -20.22
CA ALA A 42 20.27 -6.69 -19.77
C ALA A 42 20.50 -6.93 -18.26
N VAL A 43 21.57 -6.36 -17.69
CA VAL A 43 21.88 -6.52 -16.26
C VAL A 43 21.18 -5.47 -15.39
N ILE A 44 21.05 -4.23 -15.88
CA ILE A 44 20.54 -3.11 -15.08
C ILE A 44 19.01 -3.13 -14.99
N LEU A 45 18.31 -3.49 -16.07
CA LEU A 45 16.86 -3.39 -16.12
C LEU A 45 16.12 -4.28 -15.09
N PRO A 46 16.46 -5.57 -14.92
CA PRO A 46 15.78 -6.41 -13.93
C PRO A 46 15.91 -5.86 -12.50
N ARG A 47 17.12 -5.42 -12.14
CA ARG A 47 17.40 -4.83 -10.82
C ARG A 47 16.62 -3.54 -10.59
N ALA A 48 16.49 -2.70 -11.61
CA ALA A 48 15.72 -1.47 -11.52
C ALA A 48 14.22 -1.73 -11.27
N PHE A 49 13.65 -2.78 -11.87
CA PHE A 49 12.26 -3.15 -11.64
C PHE A 49 12.02 -3.69 -10.24
N GLU A 50 12.90 -4.58 -9.74
CA GLU A 50 12.82 -5.08 -8.36
C GLU A 50 12.93 -3.94 -7.34
N ALA A 51 13.89 -3.02 -7.54
CA ALA A 51 14.07 -1.85 -6.68
C ALA A 51 12.80 -0.98 -6.63
N LYS A 52 12.12 -0.80 -7.78
CA LYS A 52 10.85 -0.05 -7.84
C LYS A 52 9.73 -0.75 -7.08
N ILE A 53 9.59 -2.07 -7.20
CA ILE A 53 8.57 -2.84 -6.47
C ILE A 53 8.85 -2.78 -4.97
N ASN A 54 10.10 -2.97 -4.55
CA ASN A 54 10.52 -2.90 -3.16
C ASN A 54 10.27 -1.51 -2.55
N ALA A 55 10.53 -0.44 -3.30
CA ALA A 55 10.21 0.92 -2.88
C ALA A 55 8.71 1.12 -2.66
N LYS A 56 7.87 0.59 -3.55
CA LYS A 56 6.40 0.63 -3.40
C LYS A 56 5.92 -0.19 -2.18
N ASN A 57 6.47 -1.38 -1.96
CA ASN A 57 6.16 -2.17 -0.76
C ASN A 57 6.56 -1.45 0.53
N SER A 58 7.71 -0.77 0.53
CA SER A 58 8.15 0.04 1.68
C SER A 58 7.19 1.20 1.94
N SER A 59 6.77 1.92 0.90
CA SER A 59 5.80 3.02 1.01
C SER A 59 4.42 2.53 1.48
N LEU A 60 4.01 1.34 1.05
CA LEU A 60 2.77 0.72 1.52
C LEU A 60 2.86 0.32 3.00
N LYS A 61 3.98 -0.24 3.44
CA LYS A 61 4.21 -0.58 4.85
C LYS A 61 4.17 0.67 5.75
N GLU A 62 4.75 1.78 5.28
CA GLU A 62 4.66 3.09 5.94
C GLU A 62 3.20 3.55 6.04
N SER A 63 2.46 3.49 4.92
CA SER A 63 1.03 3.84 4.90
C SER A 63 0.20 2.97 5.83
N CYS A 64 0.51 1.67 5.94
CA CYS A 64 -0.15 0.75 6.88
C CYS A 64 0.21 1.09 8.34
N THR A 65 1.45 1.50 8.62
CA THR A 65 1.85 1.91 9.98
C THR A 65 1.11 3.17 10.41
N GLU A 66 0.95 4.11 9.49
CA GLU A 66 0.14 5.30 9.69
C GLU A 66 -1.35 4.95 9.86
N LEU A 67 -1.89 4.06 9.02
CA LEU A 67 -3.26 3.56 9.15
C LEU A 67 -3.51 2.88 10.51
N ALA A 68 -2.54 2.11 11.01
CA ALA A 68 -2.62 1.47 12.32
C ALA A 68 -2.71 2.48 13.47
N SER A 69 -2.00 3.61 13.34
CA SER A 69 -2.12 4.73 14.29
C SER A 69 -3.53 5.33 14.27
N PHE A 70 -4.11 5.54 13.08
CA PHE A 70 -5.49 6.05 12.96
C PHE A 70 -6.53 5.08 13.50
N ALA A 71 -6.38 3.78 13.23
CA ALA A 71 -7.23 2.74 13.81
C ALA A 71 -7.16 2.72 15.34
N SER A 72 -5.96 2.91 15.92
CA SER A 72 -5.80 3.02 17.38
C SER A 72 -6.43 4.28 17.95
N GLN A 73 -6.27 5.42 17.28
CA GLN A 73 -6.94 6.67 17.65
C GLN A 73 -8.46 6.53 17.60
N TRP A 74 -8.96 5.87 16.55
CA TRP A 74 -10.37 5.58 16.39
C TRP A 74 -10.91 4.72 17.54
N ALA A 75 -10.26 3.60 17.84
CA ALA A 75 -10.69 2.72 18.92
C ALA A 75 -10.70 3.47 20.27
N GLN A 76 -9.70 4.32 20.51
CA GLN A 76 -9.62 5.13 21.72
C GLN A 76 -10.72 6.21 21.78
N GLN A 77 -11.03 6.88 20.68
CA GLN A 77 -12.13 7.86 20.62
C GLN A 77 -13.49 7.17 20.78
N ALA A 78 -13.65 6.00 20.17
CA ALA A 78 -14.87 5.22 20.24
C ALA A 78 -15.15 4.74 21.67
N ILE A 79 -14.14 4.21 22.38
CA ILE A 79 -14.30 3.80 23.78
C ILE A 79 -14.48 4.99 24.73
N ASN A 80 -13.86 6.14 24.46
CA ASN A 80 -14.03 7.35 25.29
C ASN A 80 -15.41 8.00 25.12
N SER A 81 -16.09 7.73 24.00
CA SER A 81 -17.45 8.20 23.69
C SER A 81 -18.50 7.13 23.99
N GLN A 82 -18.17 6.13 24.79
CA GLN A 82 -19.06 5.06 25.20
C GLN A 82 -19.97 5.54 26.34
N ASP A 83 -21.23 5.13 26.30
CA ASP A 83 -22.22 5.46 27.33
C ASP A 83 -21.93 4.75 28.67
N ASP A 84 -22.39 5.36 29.77
CA ASP A 84 -22.16 4.86 31.14
C ASP A 84 -22.69 3.44 31.39
N ASN A 85 -23.67 2.98 30.60
CA ASN A 85 -24.27 1.65 30.71
C ASN A 85 -23.61 0.60 29.79
N SER A 86 -22.63 0.98 28.98
CA SER A 86 -21.98 0.08 28.04
C SER A 86 -20.84 -0.68 28.72
N THR A 87 -20.69 -1.96 28.39
CA THR A 87 -19.67 -2.87 28.91
C THR A 87 -18.62 -3.29 27.88
N ALA A 88 -18.64 -2.68 26.68
CA ALA A 88 -17.69 -2.99 25.61
C ALA A 88 -16.25 -2.72 26.06
N LEU A 89 -15.34 -3.63 25.71
CA LEU A 89 -13.91 -3.51 25.98
C LEU A 89 -13.19 -2.93 24.77
N LEU A 90 -11.98 -2.40 24.98
CA LEU A 90 -11.15 -1.88 23.89
C LEU A 90 -10.85 -2.97 22.84
N SER A 91 -10.71 -4.22 23.26
CA SER A 91 -10.54 -5.38 22.37
C SER A 91 -11.71 -5.55 21.40
N ASP A 92 -12.94 -5.25 21.82
CA ASP A 92 -14.13 -5.41 20.98
C ASP A 92 -14.17 -4.34 19.88
N TYR A 93 -13.71 -3.11 20.18
CA TYR A 93 -13.52 -2.10 19.14
C TYR A 93 -12.50 -2.57 18.09
N PHE A 94 -11.37 -3.16 18.49
CA PHE A 94 -10.43 -3.73 17.51
C PHE A 94 -11.00 -4.93 16.75
N ALA A 95 -11.87 -5.75 17.37
CA ALA A 95 -12.58 -6.84 16.69
C ALA A 95 -13.45 -6.33 15.54
N THR A 96 -14.07 -5.16 15.69
CA THR A 96 -14.90 -4.58 14.61
C THR A 96 -14.10 -4.17 13.38
N LEU A 97 -12.79 -3.96 13.52
CA LEU A 97 -11.88 -3.74 12.40
C LEU A 97 -11.56 -5.03 11.64
N THR A 98 -11.79 -6.20 12.23
CA THR A 98 -11.62 -7.50 11.55
C THR A 98 -12.93 -8.10 11.06
N GLY A 99 -14.04 -7.35 11.18
CA GLY A 99 -15.38 -7.79 10.78
C GLY A 99 -16.17 -8.54 11.87
N GLN A 100 -15.70 -8.54 13.13
CA GLN A 100 -16.41 -9.17 14.27
C GLN A 100 -16.92 -8.14 15.26
N ASN A 101 -17.99 -8.42 15.98
CA ASN A 101 -18.46 -7.50 17.03
C ASN A 101 -17.77 -7.70 18.38
N GLN A 102 -17.03 -8.79 18.57
CA GLN A 102 -16.27 -9.04 19.80
C GLN A 102 -15.09 -9.96 19.53
N THR A 103 -14.12 -9.91 20.43
CA THR A 103 -13.21 -11.04 20.62
C THR A 103 -13.88 -12.05 21.57
N ASP A 104 -13.50 -13.34 21.55
CA ASP A 104 -13.95 -14.30 22.57
C ASP A 104 -12.78 -14.92 23.38
N GLY A 105 -11.57 -14.38 23.18
CA GLY A 105 -10.35 -14.72 23.92
C GLY A 105 -9.75 -16.10 23.60
N ARG A 106 -10.42 -16.89 22.76
CA ARG A 106 -9.97 -18.24 22.43
C ARG A 106 -8.78 -18.19 21.49
N GLU A 107 -7.87 -19.15 21.63
CA GLU A 107 -6.67 -19.24 20.78
C GLU A 107 -6.98 -19.58 19.32
N ASP A 108 -8.17 -20.15 19.04
CA ASP A 108 -8.69 -20.44 17.71
C ASP A 108 -9.52 -19.31 17.10
N TRP A 109 -9.72 -18.20 17.82
CA TRP A 109 -10.38 -17.03 17.28
C TRP A 109 -9.57 -16.48 16.10
N ASN A 110 -10.20 -16.33 14.96
CA ASN A 110 -9.59 -15.75 13.77
C ASN A 110 -10.64 -14.95 13.00
N SER A 111 -10.30 -13.73 12.62
CA SER A 111 -11.13 -12.97 11.69
C SER A 111 -10.28 -12.04 10.86
N SER A 112 -10.72 -11.79 9.63
CA SER A 112 -10.08 -10.85 8.73
C SER A 112 -11.08 -10.24 7.75
N VAL A 113 -10.79 -9.02 7.30
CA VAL A 113 -11.60 -8.28 6.35
C VAL A 113 -10.72 -7.38 5.48
N TRP A 114 -11.10 -7.18 4.23
CA TRP A 114 -10.47 -6.17 3.38
C TRP A 114 -10.86 -4.77 3.84
N ILE A 115 -9.92 -3.83 3.93
CA ILE A 115 -10.20 -2.47 4.40
C ILE A 115 -11.06 -1.69 3.40
N ALA A 116 -10.92 -2.02 2.12
CA ALA A 116 -11.72 -1.43 1.04
C ALA A 116 -13.06 -2.14 0.82
N ASP A 117 -13.39 -3.17 1.61
CA ASP A 117 -14.66 -3.90 1.50
C ASP A 117 -15.83 -2.95 1.81
N ASP A 118 -16.81 -2.91 0.92
CA ASP A 118 -18.07 -2.19 1.10
C ASP A 118 -19.28 -3.12 1.23
N GLN A 119 -19.06 -4.43 1.17
CA GLN A 119 -20.10 -5.47 1.27
C GLN A 119 -20.14 -6.06 2.68
N ASN A 120 -18.97 -6.37 3.24
CA ASN A 120 -18.88 -6.94 4.58
C ASN A 120 -18.77 -5.84 5.64
N PRO A 121 -19.47 -6.00 6.78
CA PRO A 121 -19.47 -5.00 7.83
C PRO A 121 -18.08 -4.88 8.47
N SER A 122 -17.65 -3.65 8.72
CA SER A 122 -16.45 -3.33 9.49
C SER A 122 -16.43 -1.83 9.82
N ASN A 123 -15.60 -1.43 10.78
CA ASN A 123 -15.46 -0.02 11.15
C ASN A 123 -14.33 0.74 10.42
N TRP A 124 -13.81 0.17 9.34
CA TRP A 124 -12.87 0.88 8.46
C TRP A 124 -13.55 2.02 7.70
N LYS A 125 -14.78 1.78 7.24
CA LYS A 125 -15.58 2.68 6.41
C LYS A 125 -16.98 2.87 7.00
N ARG A 126 -17.69 3.89 6.54
CA ARG A 126 -19.03 4.24 7.07
C ARG A 126 -20.16 3.35 6.54
N ASP A 127 -19.96 2.64 5.43
CA ASP A 127 -21.06 2.06 4.66
C ASP A 127 -21.75 0.86 5.35
N ASN A 128 -21.16 0.28 6.40
CA ASN A 128 -21.75 -0.81 7.18
C ASN A 128 -21.03 -1.02 8.54
N PRO A 129 -21.21 -0.13 9.52
CA PRO A 129 -20.45 -0.19 10.77
C PRO A 129 -20.91 -1.37 11.64
N ILE A 130 -19.98 -1.92 12.42
CA ILE A 130 -20.27 -2.93 13.44
C ILE A 130 -20.31 -2.24 14.81
N THR A 131 -21.40 -2.40 15.53
CA THR A 131 -21.46 -2.01 16.95
C THR A 131 -20.71 -3.06 17.79
N PRO A 132 -19.69 -2.67 18.58
CA PRO A 132 -19.00 -3.59 19.48
C PRO A 132 -19.96 -4.21 20.50
N SER A 133 -19.73 -5.48 20.85
CA SER A 133 -20.51 -6.19 21.85
C SER A 133 -20.44 -5.48 23.20
N GLY A 134 -21.59 -5.31 23.84
CA GLY A 134 -21.71 -4.57 25.10
C GLY A 134 -21.79 -3.05 24.95
N ARG A 135 -21.71 -2.48 23.74
CA ARG A 135 -22.01 -1.06 23.53
C ARG A 135 -23.52 -0.86 23.43
N ALA A 136 -24.05 0.14 24.14
CA ALA A 136 -25.49 0.41 24.23
C ALA A 136 -26.02 1.23 23.04
N GLU A 137 -25.23 2.19 22.55
CA GLU A 137 -25.57 3.00 21.38
C GLU A 137 -24.73 2.65 20.15
N ASP A 138 -25.32 2.88 18.97
CA ASP A 138 -24.67 2.65 17.69
C ASP A 138 -23.45 3.54 17.50
N LEU A 139 -22.42 2.97 16.88
CA LEU A 139 -21.18 3.68 16.62
C LEU A 139 -21.27 4.46 15.30
N ASN A 140 -21.26 5.79 15.38
CA ASN A 140 -21.34 6.69 14.22
C ASN A 140 -19.98 7.34 13.88
N LEU A 141 -18.91 6.55 13.92
CA LEU A 141 -17.56 6.96 13.57
C LEU A 141 -16.81 5.77 13.00
N CYS A 142 -16.12 5.94 11.87
CA CYS A 142 -15.22 4.94 11.31
C CYS A 142 -13.77 5.45 11.23
N VAL A 143 -12.82 4.57 10.90
CA VAL A 143 -11.41 4.95 10.76
C VAL A 143 -11.23 5.97 9.63
N GLU A 144 -11.93 5.79 8.50
CA GLU A 144 -11.88 6.72 7.36
C GLU A 144 -12.27 8.16 7.74
N ASP A 145 -13.25 8.34 8.64
CA ASP A 145 -13.67 9.66 9.12
C ASP A 145 -12.52 10.39 9.85
N ILE A 146 -11.71 9.66 10.63
CA ILE A 146 -10.55 10.23 11.32
C ILE A 146 -9.48 10.66 10.32
N LEU A 147 -9.21 9.83 9.31
CA LEU A 147 -8.27 10.18 8.25
C LEU A 147 -8.72 11.41 7.46
N ALA A 148 -10.01 11.49 7.13
CA ALA A 148 -10.58 12.64 6.44
C ALA A 148 -10.44 13.92 7.28
N SER A 149 -10.68 13.84 8.59
CA SER A 149 -10.49 14.97 9.52
C SER A 149 -9.03 15.44 9.59
N ALA A 150 -8.06 14.53 9.43
CA ALA A 150 -6.64 14.84 9.37
C ALA A 150 -6.19 15.35 7.98
N ASN A 151 -7.12 15.47 7.01
CA ASN A 151 -6.84 15.78 5.61
C ASN A 151 -5.79 14.85 4.98
N LYS A 152 -5.80 13.57 5.38
CA LYS A 152 -4.86 12.55 4.88
C LYS A 152 -5.58 11.54 4.01
N GLY A 153 -5.30 11.60 2.71
CA GLY A 153 -5.68 10.54 1.78
C GLY A 153 -4.54 9.54 1.63
N LEU A 154 -4.57 8.45 2.41
CA LEU A 154 -3.64 7.33 2.20
C LEU A 154 -3.91 6.70 0.84
N ARG A 155 -2.84 6.48 0.06
CA ARG A 155 -2.94 5.95 -1.31
C ARG A 155 -2.18 4.65 -1.43
N ASN A 156 -2.74 3.74 -2.23
CA ASN A 156 -2.01 2.55 -2.65
C ASN A 156 -0.92 2.97 -3.67
N PRO A 157 0.38 2.75 -3.38
CA PRO A 157 1.48 3.16 -4.27
C PRO A 157 1.54 2.39 -5.60
N PHE A 158 0.79 1.30 -5.74
CA PHE A 158 0.73 0.51 -6.96
C PHE A 158 -0.22 1.10 -8.01
N ASN A 159 -1.39 1.60 -7.59
CA ASN A 159 -2.41 2.16 -8.49
C ASN A 159 -2.68 3.66 -8.28
N GLY A 160 -2.16 4.28 -7.22
CA GLY A 160 -2.29 5.71 -6.92
C GLY A 160 -3.65 6.13 -6.35
N THR A 161 -4.56 5.19 -6.10
CA THR A 161 -5.93 5.47 -5.61
C THR A 161 -6.01 5.46 -4.08
N ASN A 162 -7.08 6.04 -3.52
CA ASN A 162 -7.33 5.99 -2.07
C ASN A 162 -7.43 4.53 -1.60
N LEU A 163 -6.75 4.19 -0.50
CA LEU A 163 -6.71 2.85 0.06
C LEU A 163 -8.11 2.25 0.34
N PHE A 164 -9.09 3.09 0.73
CA PHE A 164 -10.47 2.67 1.03
C PHE A 164 -11.39 2.52 -0.21
N SER A 165 -10.87 2.81 -1.41
CA SER A 165 -11.61 2.71 -2.66
C SER A 165 -11.94 1.26 -2.99
N SER A 166 -13.21 0.86 -2.83
CA SER A 166 -13.68 -0.49 -3.16
C SER A 166 -13.53 -0.80 -4.66
N ALA A 167 -13.74 0.19 -5.52
CA ALA A 167 -13.60 0.02 -6.97
C ALA A 167 -12.19 -0.39 -7.43
N THR A 168 -11.15 -0.12 -6.64
CA THR A 168 -9.75 -0.30 -7.07
C THR A 168 -8.86 -1.05 -6.09
N ASN A 169 -9.27 -1.20 -4.83
CA ASN A 169 -8.51 -1.87 -3.76
C ASN A 169 -9.29 -2.99 -3.06
N TYR A 170 -10.43 -3.42 -3.60
CA TYR A 170 -11.19 -4.58 -3.11
C TYR A 170 -10.99 -5.80 -4.05
N PRO A 171 -10.08 -6.74 -3.71
CA PRO A 171 -9.78 -7.87 -4.59
C PRO A 171 -10.97 -8.78 -4.93
N PRO A 172 -11.89 -9.12 -4.00
CA PRO A 172 -13.10 -9.88 -4.36
C PRO A 172 -13.97 -9.15 -5.39
N GLY A 173 -14.11 -7.83 -5.28
CA GLY A 173 -14.85 -7.02 -6.26
C GLY A 173 -14.17 -6.95 -7.63
N ALA A 174 -12.84 -7.01 -7.67
CA ALA A 174 -12.06 -7.10 -8.90
C ALA A 174 -12.05 -8.52 -9.52
N GLY A 175 -12.35 -9.56 -8.72
CA GLY A 175 -12.26 -10.97 -9.13
C GLY A 175 -10.83 -11.47 -9.32
N HIS A 176 -9.83 -10.73 -8.85
CA HIS A 176 -8.41 -11.08 -8.94
C HIS A 176 -7.61 -10.38 -7.84
N PRO A 177 -6.39 -10.86 -7.50
CA PRO A 177 -5.51 -10.17 -6.56
C PRO A 177 -5.23 -8.74 -7.01
N VAL A 178 -5.17 -7.80 -6.06
CA VAL A 178 -4.86 -6.39 -6.29
C VAL A 178 -3.63 -6.03 -5.48
N THR A 179 -2.51 -5.81 -6.15
CA THR A 179 -1.26 -5.44 -5.48
C THR A 179 -1.44 -4.17 -4.66
N GLY A 180 -1.07 -4.26 -3.39
CA GLY A 180 -1.20 -3.19 -2.41
C GLY A 180 -2.58 -3.02 -1.78
N ALA A 181 -3.55 -3.89 -2.08
CA ALA A 181 -4.76 -3.99 -1.28
C ALA A 181 -4.41 -4.44 0.15
N VAL A 182 -5.13 -3.89 1.13
CA VAL A 182 -4.85 -4.08 2.57
C VAL A 182 -6.05 -4.74 3.24
N ALA A 183 -5.75 -5.73 4.07
CA ALA A 183 -6.70 -6.37 4.97
C ALA A 183 -6.32 -6.09 6.42
N CYS A 184 -7.31 -6.10 7.30
CA CYS A 184 -7.10 -6.20 8.73
C CYS A 184 -7.41 -7.62 9.16
N ALA A 185 -6.56 -8.20 10.00
CA ALA A 185 -6.74 -9.53 10.53
C ALA A 185 -6.44 -9.55 12.03
N GLY A 186 -7.09 -10.47 12.73
CA GLY A 186 -6.88 -10.73 14.14
C GLY A 186 -6.90 -12.22 14.42
N HIS A 187 -6.05 -12.65 15.35
CA HIS A 187 -5.93 -14.05 15.74
C HIS A 187 -5.73 -14.16 17.25
N GLY A 188 -6.39 -15.15 17.86
CA GLY A 188 -6.19 -15.55 19.25
C GLY A 188 -4.74 -15.93 19.52
N ALA A 189 -4.22 -15.56 20.67
CA ALA A 189 -2.85 -15.81 21.08
C ALA A 189 -2.86 -16.29 22.54
N PRO A 190 -1.76 -16.90 23.01
CA PRO A 190 -1.67 -17.37 24.38
C PRO A 190 -2.02 -16.29 25.39
N GLU A 191 -2.46 -16.73 26.58
CA GLU A 191 -2.81 -15.88 27.72
C GLU A 191 -4.09 -15.05 27.52
N ASN A 192 -5.07 -15.57 26.78
CA ASN A 192 -6.34 -14.89 26.48
C ASN A 192 -6.12 -13.54 25.78
N THR A 193 -5.12 -13.48 24.90
CA THR A 193 -4.79 -12.27 24.15
C THR A 193 -5.18 -12.42 22.69
N VAL A 194 -5.45 -11.31 22.02
CA VAL A 194 -5.70 -11.28 20.58
C VAL A 194 -4.67 -10.35 19.95
N LEU A 195 -4.01 -10.85 18.91
CA LEU A 195 -3.09 -10.08 18.09
C LEU A 195 -3.84 -9.57 16.87
N PHE A 196 -3.73 -8.28 16.60
CA PHE A 196 -4.27 -7.63 15.40
C PHE A 196 -3.13 -7.10 14.54
N ALA A 197 -3.25 -7.29 13.23
CA ALA A 197 -2.30 -6.76 12.26
C ALA A 197 -2.98 -6.37 10.95
N LEU A 198 -2.31 -5.49 10.20
CA LEU A 198 -2.62 -5.20 8.82
C LEU A 198 -1.77 -6.07 7.91
N LEU A 199 -2.42 -6.70 6.95
CA LEU A 199 -1.81 -7.55 5.93
C LEU A 199 -2.01 -6.87 4.57
N TYR A 200 -1.10 -7.06 3.63
CA TYR A 200 -1.24 -6.47 2.31
C TYR A 200 -0.79 -7.39 1.19
N GLN A 201 -1.42 -7.24 0.01
CA GLN A 201 -1.10 -8.05 -1.15
C GLN A 201 0.18 -7.58 -1.83
N GLY A 202 1.07 -8.52 -2.13
CA GLY A 202 2.29 -8.29 -2.89
C GLY A 202 2.05 -8.36 -4.40
N SER A 203 3.08 -8.05 -5.19
CA SER A 203 3.03 -8.24 -6.65
C SER A 203 3.04 -9.71 -7.08
N ALA A 204 3.37 -10.62 -6.15
CA ALA A 204 3.40 -12.07 -6.36
C ALA A 204 2.14 -12.79 -5.84
N SER A 205 1.19 -12.07 -5.23
CA SER A 205 -0.06 -12.65 -4.74
C SER A 205 -0.85 -13.27 -5.90
N ASN A 206 -1.20 -14.55 -5.78
CA ASN A 206 -1.89 -15.33 -6.82
C ASN A 206 -3.40 -15.53 -6.50
N THR A 207 -3.81 -15.20 -5.29
CA THR A 207 -5.14 -15.40 -4.71
C THR A 207 -5.53 -14.18 -3.87
N TYR A 208 -6.80 -14.08 -3.53
CA TYR A 208 -7.34 -13.04 -2.65
C TYR A 208 -8.18 -13.62 -1.50
N GLY A 209 -8.12 -14.94 -1.31
CA GLY A 209 -8.73 -15.58 -0.14
C GLY A 209 -8.04 -15.10 1.12
N LEU A 210 -8.77 -14.46 2.04
CA LEU A 210 -8.19 -13.89 3.26
C LEU A 210 -7.54 -14.95 4.16
N THR A 211 -7.91 -16.22 4.03
CA THR A 211 -7.35 -17.35 4.78
C THR A 211 -6.22 -18.07 4.04
N ASP A 212 -5.88 -17.63 2.83
CA ASP A 212 -4.88 -18.28 1.99
C ASP A 212 -3.49 -17.65 2.26
N PRO A 213 -2.47 -18.45 2.61
CA PRO A 213 -1.12 -17.92 2.87
C PRO A 213 -0.49 -17.25 1.65
N ASP A 214 -0.92 -17.58 0.42
CA ASP A 214 -0.40 -16.96 -0.81
C ASP A 214 -1.12 -15.64 -1.16
N ALA A 215 -2.12 -15.23 -0.37
CA ALA A 215 -2.86 -13.99 -0.61
C ALA A 215 -2.02 -12.74 -0.29
N PHE A 216 -1.06 -12.83 0.63
CA PHE A 216 -0.37 -11.67 1.19
C PHE A 216 1.14 -11.68 0.97
N TYR A 217 1.76 -10.53 1.19
CA TYR A 217 3.17 -10.30 0.96
C TYR A 217 4.05 -10.98 2.02
N ALA A 218 5.13 -11.64 1.57
CA ALA A 218 6.26 -12.07 2.41
C ALA A 218 5.87 -12.95 3.63
N GLY A 219 4.99 -13.94 3.42
CA GLY A 219 4.60 -14.89 4.47
C GLY A 219 3.66 -14.30 5.52
N GLN A 220 2.99 -13.20 5.19
CA GLN A 220 1.83 -12.71 5.93
C GLN A 220 0.66 -13.69 5.77
N GLU A 221 -0.07 -13.95 6.85
CA GLU A 221 -1.28 -14.79 6.81
C GLU A 221 -2.21 -14.39 7.95
N SER A 222 -3.52 -14.56 7.76
CA SER A 222 -4.52 -14.23 8.79
C SER A 222 -4.73 -15.37 9.79
N THR A 223 -4.47 -16.61 9.37
CA THR A 223 -4.83 -17.83 10.09
C THR A 223 -3.80 -18.27 11.12
N SER A 224 -2.77 -17.47 11.39
CA SER A 224 -1.80 -17.79 12.44
C SER A 224 -1.19 -16.54 13.05
N VAL A 225 -0.82 -16.66 14.34
CA VAL A 225 -0.08 -15.62 15.05
C VAL A 225 1.28 -15.33 14.38
N GLN A 226 1.91 -16.32 13.75
CA GLN A 226 3.20 -16.13 13.08
C GLN A 226 3.06 -15.28 11.82
N GLY A 227 2.05 -15.55 10.98
CA GLY A 227 1.82 -14.75 9.78
C GLY A 227 1.34 -13.34 10.12
N LEU A 228 0.54 -13.14 11.17
CA LEU A 228 0.19 -11.79 11.64
C LEU A 228 1.43 -10.99 12.09
N ARG A 229 2.43 -11.64 12.71
CA ARG A 229 3.69 -10.97 13.09
C ARG A 229 4.53 -10.52 11.89
N ASN A 230 4.35 -11.14 10.72
CA ASN A 230 4.97 -10.70 9.48
C ASN A 230 4.23 -9.49 8.86
N GLY A 231 3.02 -9.22 9.33
CA GLY A 231 2.21 -8.05 8.98
C GLY A 231 2.70 -6.76 9.62
N VAL A 232 1.88 -5.72 9.49
CA VAL A 232 2.07 -4.47 10.24
C VAL A 232 1.27 -4.56 11.52
N PHE A 233 1.95 -4.56 12.66
CA PHE A 233 1.33 -4.63 13.97
C PHE A 233 0.30 -3.51 14.16
N LEU A 234 -0.91 -3.88 14.59
CA LEU A 234 -1.97 -2.94 14.93
C LEU A 234 -2.13 -2.86 16.46
N ALA A 235 -2.42 -3.99 17.11
CA ALA A 235 -2.65 -4.04 18.55
C ALA A 235 -2.44 -5.46 19.10
N ARG A 236 -2.18 -5.54 20.41
CA ARG A 236 -2.32 -6.78 21.17
C ARG A 236 -3.13 -6.48 22.41
N MET A 237 -4.31 -7.09 22.51
CA MET A 237 -5.26 -6.82 23.59
C MET A 237 -5.52 -8.07 24.39
N LYS A 238 -5.78 -7.89 25.69
CA LYS A 238 -6.29 -8.95 26.55
C LYS A 238 -7.82 -8.91 26.50
N HIS A 239 -8.43 -10.06 26.33
CA HIS A 239 -9.86 -10.24 26.54
C HIS A 239 -10.15 -10.47 28.04
#